data_AF-A0AB36AHT8-F1
#
_entry.id   AF-A0AB36AHT8-F1
#
_cell.length_a   1.000
_cell.length_b   1.000
_cell.length_c   1.000
_cell.angle_alpha   90.00
_cell.angle_beta   90.00
_cell.angle_gamma   90.00
#
_symmetry.space_group_name_H-M   'P 1'
#
loop_
_entity.id
_entity.type
_entity.pdbx_description
1 polymer ?
#
loop_
_entity_poly.entity_id
_entity_poly.type
_entity_poly.pdbx_seq_one_letter_code
_entity_poly.pdbx_strand_id
1 'polypeptide(L)' 'MTNKNSNIAVDNNVKYSIKALALVTGHKTIREYMRHLAEYQAKHLSASEYEDYRRFMRYYELQEKMRKN' A
#
# COMPACT_ATOMS: atom_id res chain seq x y z
N MET A 1 4.94 10.67 15.28
CA MET A 1 4.42 9.45 15.94
C MET A 1 4.49 8.30 14.95
N THR A 2 5.42 7.37 15.15
CA THR A 2 5.57 6.16 14.35
C THR A 2 4.33 5.27 14.51
N ASN A 3 3.53 5.15 13.45
CA ASN A 3 2.35 4.30 13.43
C ASN A 3 2.76 2.86 13.80
N LYS A 4 2.22 2.36 14.93
CA LYS A 4 2.35 0.98 15.38
C LYS A 4 1.80 0.05 14.29
N ASN A 5 2.70 -0.67 13.63
CA ASN A 5 2.49 -1.88 12.81
C ASN A 5 1.07 -2.10 12.26
N SER A 6 0.67 -1.34 11.23
CA SER A 6 -0.47 -1.71 10.39
C SER A 6 -0.04 -2.85 9.46
N ASN A 7 -0.10 -4.09 9.98
CA ASN A 7 0.21 -5.28 9.19
C ASN A 7 -1.01 -5.64 8.34
N ILE A 8 -0.86 -5.67 7.01
CA ILE A 8 -1.82 -6.30 6.11
C ILE A 8 -1.52 -7.80 6.12
N ALA A 9 -2.47 -8.60 6.61
CA ALA A 9 -2.34 -10.05 6.58
C ALA A 9 -2.50 -10.53 5.13
N VAL A 10 -1.55 -11.34 4.68
CA VAL A 10 -1.55 -11.99 3.37
C VAL A 10 -1.13 -13.45 3.56
N ASP A 11 -1.53 -14.32 2.64
CA ASP A 11 -1.10 -15.72 2.65
C ASP A 11 0.41 -15.86 2.35
N ASN A 12 0.94 -17.05 2.61
CA ASN A 12 2.37 -17.32 2.45
C ASN A 12 2.83 -17.24 0.99
N ASN A 13 1.99 -17.62 0.02
CA ASN A 13 2.39 -17.58 -1.39
C ASN A 13 2.54 -16.13 -1.84
N VAL A 14 1.58 -15.28 -1.51
CA VAL A 14 1.64 -13.83 -1.78
C VAL A 14 2.86 -13.22 -1.09
N LYS A 15 3.12 -13.57 0.17
CA LYS A 15 4.29 -13.11 0.92
C LYS A 15 5.61 -13.50 0.25
N TYR A 16 5.75 -14.73 -0.24
CA TYR A 16 6.95 -15.19 -0.94
C TYR A 16 7.12 -14.47 -2.28
N SER A 17 6.05 -14.31 -3.04
CA SER A 17 6.06 -13.55 -4.30
C SER A 17 6.51 -12.11 -4.09
N ILE A 18 5.95 -11.40 -3.10
CA ILE A 18 6.35 -10.02 -2.76
C ILE A 18 7.84 -9.95 -2.40
N LYS A 19 8.34 -10.90 -1.59
CA LYS A 19 9.75 -10.95 -1.19
C LYS A 19 10.67 -11.15 -2.40
N ALA A 20 10.34 -12.11 -3.27
CA ALA A 20 11.11 -12.38 -4.47
C ALA A 20 11.12 -11.16 -5.40
N LEU A 21 9.95 -10.54 -5.62
CA LEU A 21 9.82 -9.38 -6.48
C LEU A 21 10.59 -8.17 -5.96
N ALA A 22 10.54 -7.89 -4.65
CA ALA A 22 11.32 -6.81 -4.05
C ALA A 22 12.83 -6.99 -4.28
N LEU A 23 13.34 -8.22 -4.18
CA LEU A 23 14.76 -8.53 -4.42
C LEU A 23 15.16 -8.35 -5.88
N VAL A 24 14.42 -8.95 -6.81
CA VAL A 24 14.77 -8.87 -8.25
C VAL A 24 14.61 -7.47 -8.84
N THR A 25 13.77 -6.64 -8.23
CA THR A 25 13.58 -5.23 -8.63
C THR A 25 14.50 -4.26 -7.88
N GLY A 26 15.42 -4.75 -7.03
CA GLY A 26 16.43 -3.94 -6.36
C GLY A 26 15.92 -3.07 -5.20
N HIS A 27 14.75 -3.35 -4.64
CA HIS A 27 14.22 -2.62 -3.49
C HIS A 27 14.89 -3.09 -2.20
N LYS A 28 15.27 -2.16 -1.30
CA LYS A 28 15.97 -2.49 -0.05
C LYS A 28 15.02 -3.11 0.97
N THR A 29 13.73 -2.79 0.89
CA THR A 29 12.71 -3.34 1.79
C THR A 29 11.42 -3.68 1.05
N ILE A 30 10.66 -4.63 1.60
CA ILE A 30 9.29 -4.96 1.13
C ILE A 30 8.40 -3.71 1.19
N ARG A 31 8.58 -2.84 2.19
CA ARG A 31 7.81 -1.61 2.35
C ARG A 31 8.04 -0.65 1.18
N GLU A 32 9.28 -0.46 0.77
CA GLU A 32 9.63 0.36 -0.39
C GLU A 32 9.01 -0.23 -1.66
N TYR A 33 9.13 -1.54 -1.86
CA TYR A 33 8.52 -2.22 -3.00
C TYR A 33 7.00 -2.05 -3.05
N MET A 34 6.30 -2.20 -1.92
CA MET A 34 4.86 -2.00 -1.86
C MET A 34 4.44 -0.56 -2.12
N ARG A 35 5.22 0.42 -1.63
CA ARG A 35 4.98 1.83 -1.96
C ARG A 35 5.13 2.07 -3.46
N HIS A 36 6.22 1.57 -4.05
CA HIS A 36 6.47 1.69 -5.48
C HIS A 36 5.33 1.08 -6.31
N LEU A 37 4.85 -0.13 -5.95
CA LEU A 37 3.71 -0.75 -6.63
C LEU A 37 2.43 0.07 -6.50
N ALA A 38 2.13 0.60 -5.33
CA ALA A 38 0.93 1.42 -5.12
C ALA A 38 0.97 2.70 -5.97
N GLU A 39 2.12 3.39 -6.00
CA GLU A 39 2.33 4.58 -6.83
C GLU A 39 2.29 4.26 -8.33
N TYR A 40 2.90 3.13 -8.73
CA TYR A 40 2.86 2.65 -10.10
C TYR A 40 1.42 2.38 -10.53
N GLN A 41 0.64 1.65 -9.73
CA GLN A 41 -0.76 1.37 -10.03
C GLN A 41 -1.58 2.65 -10.12
N ALA A 42 -1.38 3.60 -9.19
CA ALA A 42 -2.10 4.86 -9.18
C ALA A 42 -1.89 5.68 -10.47
N LYS A 43 -0.70 5.62 -11.08
CA LYS A 43 -0.39 6.30 -12.36
C LYS A 43 -1.09 5.69 -13.57
N HIS A 44 -1.54 4.44 -13.47
CA HIS A 44 -2.21 3.73 -14.57
C HIS A 44 -3.74 3.72 -14.43
N LEU A 45 -4.28 4.40 -13.42
CA LEU A 45 -5.72 4.57 -13.27
C LEU A 45 -6.26 5.55 -14.30
N SER A 46 -7.47 5.30 -14.79
CA SER A 46 -8.26 6.31 -15.50
C SER A 46 -8.60 7.50 -14.58
N ALA A 47 -9.05 8.61 -15.18
CA ALA A 47 -9.41 9.80 -14.41
C ALA A 47 -10.49 9.51 -13.36
N SER A 48 -11.51 8.70 -13.70
CA SER A 48 -12.57 8.31 -12.78
C SER A 48 -12.06 7.39 -11.67
N GLU A 49 -11.25 6.37 -12.01
CA GLU A 49 -10.68 5.46 -11.00
C GLU A 49 -9.72 6.18 -10.05
N TYR A 50 -8.98 7.18 -10.54
CA TYR A 50 -8.09 7.99 -9.71
C TYR A 50 -8.87 8.90 -8.74
N GLU A 51 -10.02 9.43 -9.16
CA GLU A 51 -10.91 10.19 -8.29
C GLU A 51 -11.46 9.32 -7.16
N ASP A 52 -11.95 8.13 -7.49
CA ASP A 52 -12.39 7.14 -6.51
C ASP A 52 -11.26 6.72 -5.57
N TYR A 53 -10.07 6.44 -6.11
CA TYR A 53 -8.87 6.15 -5.32
C TYR A 53 -8.58 7.24 -4.28
N ARG A 54 -8.61 8.52 -4.68
CA ARG A 54 -8.41 9.64 -3.75
C ARG A 54 -9.51 9.74 -2.71
N ARG A 55 -10.77 9.49 -3.09
CA ARG A 55 -11.90 9.49 -2.17
C ARG A 55 -11.74 8.42 -1.09
N PHE A 56 -11.38 7.19 -1.47
CA PHE A 56 -11.18 6.09 -0.53
C PHE A 56 -9.95 6.29 0.36
N MET A 57 -8.85 6.82 -0.18
CA MET A 57 -7.67 7.20 0.63
C MET A 57 -8.05 8.13 1.78
N ARG A 58 -8.80 9.21 1.48
CA ARG A 58 -9.26 10.15 2.50
C ARG A 58 -10.21 9.51 3.52
N TYR A 59 -11.08 8.62 3.05
CA TYR A 59 -11.99 7.86 3.93
C TYR A 59 -11.20 7.03 4.96
N TYR A 60 -10.20 6.26 4.53
CA TYR A 60 -9.39 5.44 5.44
C TYR A 60 -8.57 6.28 6.43
N GLU A 61 -8.00 7.41 6.00
CA GLU A 61 -7.31 8.34 6.92
C GLU A 61 -8.23 8.87 8.02
N LEU A 62 -9.48 9.19 7.68
CA LEU A 62 -10.47 9.65 8.66
C LEU A 62 -10.86 8.53 9.63
N GLN A 63 -11.06 7.31 9.13
CA GLN A 63 -11.33 6.13 9.96
C GLN A 63 -10.18 5.87 10.94
N GLU A 64 -8.92 5.93 10.50
CA GLU A 64 -7.76 5.76 11.38
C GLU A 64 -7.65 6.84 12.45
N LYS A 65 -8.03 8.10 12.13
CA LYS A 65 -8.07 9.20 13.09
C LYS A 65 -9.18 8.99 14.13
N MET A 66 -10.38 8.61 13.69
CA MET A 66 -11.50 8.34 14.60
C MET A 66 -11.24 7.15 15.53
N ARG A 67 -10.55 6.11 15.06
CA ARG A 67 -10.21 4.93 15.88
C ARG A 67 -9.17 5.21 16.98
N LYS A 68 -8.44 6.33 16.88
CA LYS A 68 -7.39 6.72 17.83
C LYS A 68 -7.87 7.74 18.87
N ASN A 69 -9.07 8.27 18.71
CA ASN A 69 -9.76 9.13 19.68
C ASN A 69 -10.72 8.29 20.53
#